data_AF-A0A2H5YQH8-F1
#
_entry.id   AF-A0A2H5YQH8-F1
#
_cell.length_a   1.000
_cell.length_b   1.000
_cell.length_c   1.000
_cell.angle_alpha   90.00
_cell.angle_beta   90.00
_cell.angle_gamma   90.00
#
_symmetry.space_group_name_H-M   'P 1'
#
loop_
_entity.id
_entity.type
_entity.pdbx_description
1 polymer ?
#
loop_
_entity_poly.entity_id
_entity_poly.type
_entity_poly.pdbx_seq_one_letter_code
_entity_poly.pdbx_strand_id
1 'polypeptide(L)'
;MPWWRLRRRAAPEPSPKGPAAADEEPGQPYIREAERRRLLRLLKRRAELAYDLEQSERALQPVNRWTERLDELSAAIAQAEADLEALKPPAPRDLPPPLPPSPVEVIAASSGSPAQVVVRIAGETFAWREEVDWSERGHQIAPSRLLRHRGDPASLAPASLPDHLREQLVERLSASLDQLAEDLLGALAAGESLPSLTLADLARPCPSCGGWQDLRGRCPICTGLAWRRQQLQADVRRLRKERDATLADLQRARDRLPVIRRQLAEVEADIAALRAKGVEPE
;
A
#
# COMPACT_ATOMS: atom_id res chain seq x y z
N MET A 1 37.19 -23.32 -29.27
CA MET A 1 38.04 -24.27 -30.03
C MET A 1 37.58 -24.27 -31.49
N PRO A 2 38.45 -23.84 -32.43
CA PRO A 2 38.13 -23.68 -33.84
C PRO A 2 38.55 -24.93 -34.62
N TRP A 3 37.70 -25.43 -35.51
CA TRP A 3 38.02 -26.63 -36.27
C TRP A 3 37.49 -26.53 -37.71
N TRP A 4 38.47 -26.44 -38.62
CA TRP A 4 38.46 -26.83 -40.03
C TRP A 4 37.94 -25.87 -41.12
N ARG A 5 38.92 -25.22 -41.76
CA ARG A 5 38.94 -24.97 -43.20
C ARG A 5 39.33 -26.26 -43.97
N LEU A 6 38.95 -26.24 -45.26
CA LEU A 6 39.52 -26.89 -46.44
C LEU A 6 38.95 -28.25 -46.88
N ARG A 7 38.22 -28.20 -48.01
CA ARG A 7 38.63 -28.91 -49.24
C ARG A 7 38.08 -28.20 -50.49
N ARG A 8 38.98 -27.65 -51.30
CA ARG A 8 38.77 -27.38 -52.74
C ARG A 8 39.27 -28.59 -53.52
N ARG A 9 38.51 -29.04 -54.51
CA ARG A 9 38.90 -29.26 -55.92
C ARG A 9 37.89 -30.17 -56.61
N ALA A 10 37.21 -29.65 -57.63
CA ALA A 10 37.30 -30.13 -59.00
C ALA A 10 36.44 -29.20 -59.88
N ALA A 11 37.10 -28.47 -60.78
CA ALA A 11 36.43 -27.78 -61.88
C ALA A 11 36.32 -28.75 -63.06
N PRO A 12 35.19 -28.78 -63.76
CA PRO A 12 35.17 -29.12 -65.17
C PRO A 12 35.09 -27.84 -66.02
N GLU A 13 36.00 -27.73 -66.97
CA GLU A 13 36.08 -26.68 -68.00
C GLU A 13 35.14 -26.99 -69.20
N PRO A 14 34.98 -26.08 -70.18
CA PRO A 14 33.67 -25.62 -70.66
C PRO A 14 33.35 -26.02 -72.11
N SER A 15 32.10 -25.84 -72.54
CA SER A 15 31.68 -25.42 -73.91
C SER A 15 30.16 -25.60 -74.13
N PRO A 16 29.52 -24.96 -75.13
CA PRO A 16 29.73 -23.62 -75.68
C PRO A 16 28.42 -22.79 -75.75
N LYS A 17 28.57 -21.53 -76.15
CA LYS A 17 27.55 -20.46 -76.26
C LYS A 17 26.40 -20.76 -77.23
N GLY A 18 25.19 -20.28 -76.88
CA GLY A 18 24.05 -19.95 -77.75
C GLY A 18 23.19 -18.87 -77.10
N PRO A 19 22.48 -18.01 -77.86
CA PRO A 19 22.47 -16.55 -77.66
C PRO A 19 21.44 -16.03 -76.64
N ALA A 20 21.67 -14.76 -76.27
CA ALA A 20 20.83 -13.92 -75.43
C ALA A 20 19.32 -14.05 -75.73
N ALA A 21 18.57 -14.42 -74.70
CA ALA A 21 17.19 -14.00 -74.51
C ALA A 21 17.19 -13.16 -73.23
N ALA A 22 16.80 -11.89 -73.38
CA ALA A 22 16.43 -11.04 -72.26
C ALA A 22 15.13 -11.60 -71.67
N ASP A 23 15.26 -12.53 -70.73
CA ASP A 23 14.13 -12.99 -69.94
C ASP A 23 14.10 -12.14 -68.67
N GLU A 24 13.05 -11.32 -68.57
CA GLU A 24 12.59 -10.73 -67.32
C GLU A 24 12.43 -11.87 -66.29
N GLU A 25 13.37 -11.99 -65.35
CA GLU A 25 13.23 -12.96 -64.26
C GLU A 25 11.97 -12.60 -63.45
N PRO A 26 10.98 -13.51 -63.35
CA PRO A 26 9.86 -13.32 -62.45
C PRO A 26 10.42 -13.39 -61.02
N GLY A 27 10.53 -12.22 -60.37
CA GLY A 27 11.03 -12.11 -59.00
C GLY A 27 10.40 -13.19 -58.12
N GLN A 28 11.26 -14.03 -57.52
CA GLN A 28 10.87 -15.22 -56.79
C GLN A 28 9.75 -14.91 -55.78
N PRO A 29 8.65 -15.68 -55.74
CA PRO A 29 7.45 -15.38 -54.95
C PRO A 29 7.74 -15.16 -53.46
N TYR A 30 8.74 -15.85 -52.91
CA TYR A 30 9.20 -15.70 -51.53
C TYR A 30 9.76 -14.29 -51.22
N ILE A 31 10.46 -13.65 -52.17
CA ILE A 31 11.00 -12.29 -52.00
C ILE A 31 9.86 -11.27 -51.96
N ARG A 32 8.86 -11.44 -52.84
CA ARG A 32 7.66 -10.61 -52.87
C ARG A 32 6.84 -10.74 -51.59
N GLU A 33 6.67 -11.94 -51.05
CA GLU A 33 6.00 -12.17 -49.76
C GLU A 33 6.74 -11.54 -48.57
N ALA A 34 8.07 -11.63 -48.54
CA ALA A 34 8.89 -11.02 -47.50
C ALA A 34 8.80 -9.48 -47.52
N GLU A 35 8.79 -8.87 -48.71
CA GLU A 35 8.59 -7.43 -48.89
C GLU A 35 7.18 -6.99 -48.48
N ARG A 36 6.14 -7.77 -48.79
CA ARG A 36 4.76 -7.52 -48.30
C ARG A 36 4.67 -7.56 -46.78
N ARG A 37 5.25 -8.57 -46.13
CA ARG A 37 5.31 -8.65 -44.66
C ARG A 37 6.07 -7.47 -44.04
N ARG A 38 7.16 -7.02 -44.68
CA ARG A 38 7.88 -5.81 -44.27
C ARG A 38 7.01 -4.57 -44.39
N LEU A 39 6.29 -4.40 -45.51
CA LEU A 39 5.37 -3.28 -45.72
C LEU A 39 4.29 -3.23 -44.63
N LEU A 40 3.65 -4.36 -44.31
CA LEU A 40 2.64 -4.43 -43.25
C LEU A 40 3.20 -4.04 -41.87
N ARG A 41 4.41 -4.49 -41.52
CA ARG A 41 5.08 -4.07 -40.27
C ARG A 41 5.36 -2.57 -40.25
N LEU A 42 5.81 -2.00 -41.37
CA LEU A 42 6.06 -0.56 -41.48
C LEU A 42 4.76 0.26 -41.39
N LEU A 43 3.67 -0.20 -42.00
CA LEU A 43 2.36 0.45 -41.88
C LEU A 43 1.85 0.43 -40.43
N LYS A 44 1.98 -0.70 -39.73
CA LYS A 44 1.66 -0.77 -38.30
C LYS A 44 2.54 0.19 -37.50
N ARG A 45 3.84 0.20 -37.76
CA ARG A 45 4.78 1.08 -37.08
C ARG A 45 4.49 2.57 -37.32
N ARG A 46 4.08 2.94 -38.54
CA ARG A 46 3.63 4.29 -38.89
C ARG A 46 2.40 4.69 -38.07
N ALA A 47 1.42 3.80 -37.92
CA ALA A 47 0.24 4.06 -37.11
C ALA A 47 0.58 4.27 -35.62
N GLU A 48 1.47 3.44 -35.06
CA GLU A 48 1.99 3.61 -33.69
C GLU A 48 2.70 4.97 -33.52
N LEU A 49 3.60 5.33 -34.44
CA LEU A 49 4.33 6.59 -34.40
C LEU A 49 3.42 7.82 -34.59
N ALA A 50 2.36 7.70 -35.40
CA ALA A 50 1.37 8.76 -35.57
C ALA A 50 0.56 8.99 -34.29
N TYR A 51 0.18 7.92 -33.59
CA TYR A 51 -0.45 8.02 -32.27
C TYR A 51 0.49 8.66 -31.24
N ASP A 52 1.74 8.21 -31.18
CA ASP A 52 2.74 8.79 -30.26
C ASP A 52 3.01 10.27 -30.57
N LEU A 53 3.04 10.65 -31.85
CA LEU A 53 3.18 12.03 -32.29
C LEU A 53 2.03 12.90 -31.76
N GLU A 54 0.79 12.45 -31.92
CA GLU A 54 -0.39 13.15 -31.42
C GLU A 54 -0.32 13.34 -29.89
N GLN A 55 0.08 12.31 -29.15
CA GLN A 55 0.25 12.39 -27.68
C GLN A 55 1.33 13.41 -27.29
N SER A 56 2.47 13.41 -27.99
CA SER A 56 3.57 14.35 -27.77
C SER A 56 3.21 15.78 -28.15
N GLU A 57 2.38 15.99 -29.17
CA GLU A 57 1.90 17.33 -29.55
C GLU A 57 0.87 17.86 -28.54
N ARG A 58 -0.03 17.01 -28.05
CA ARG A 58 -0.93 17.35 -26.94
C ARG A 58 -0.16 17.75 -25.67
N ALA A 59 0.96 17.10 -25.40
CA ALA A 59 1.82 17.43 -24.26
C ALA A 59 2.40 18.86 -24.33
N LEU A 60 2.51 19.47 -25.52
CA LEU A 60 2.96 20.86 -25.68
C LEU A 60 1.85 21.88 -25.44
N GLN A 61 0.58 21.46 -25.46
CA GLN A 61 -0.53 22.36 -25.19
C GLN A 61 -0.47 22.86 -23.75
N PRO A 62 -0.86 24.12 -23.48
CA PRO A 62 -0.83 24.70 -22.13
C PRO A 62 -1.78 23.98 -21.17
N VAL A 63 -2.92 23.51 -21.68
CA VAL A 63 -3.88 22.66 -20.95
C VAL A 63 -3.94 21.32 -21.65
N ASN A 64 -3.62 20.25 -20.92
CA ASN A 64 -3.68 18.88 -21.39
C ASN A 64 -3.90 17.94 -20.19
N ARG A 65 -4.07 16.64 -20.47
CA ARG A 65 -4.34 15.63 -19.43
C ARG A 65 -3.31 15.59 -18.28
N TRP A 66 -2.04 15.90 -18.56
CA TRP A 66 -1.00 15.88 -17.53
C TRP A 66 -1.07 17.14 -16.67
N THR A 67 -1.29 18.31 -17.27
CA THR A 67 -1.41 19.56 -16.50
C THR A 67 -2.64 19.55 -15.63
N GLU A 68 -3.79 19.09 -16.14
CA GLU A 68 -5.01 18.89 -15.34
C GLU A 68 -4.75 17.94 -14.17
N ARG A 69 -4.09 16.81 -14.42
CA ARG A 69 -3.73 15.85 -13.36
C ARG A 69 -2.75 16.44 -12.34
N LEU A 70 -1.80 17.27 -12.78
CA LEU A 70 -0.87 17.95 -11.88
C LEU A 70 -1.58 18.97 -10.99
N ASP A 71 -2.59 19.66 -11.51
CA ASP A 71 -3.41 20.60 -10.74
C ASP A 71 -4.26 19.85 -9.70
N GLU A 72 -4.90 18.74 -10.09
CA GLU A 72 -5.61 17.86 -9.15
C GLU A 72 -4.71 17.35 -8.02
N LEU A 73 -3.52 16.85 -8.36
CA LEU A 73 -2.56 16.34 -7.38
C LEU A 73 -2.05 17.46 -6.47
N SER A 74 -1.83 18.65 -6.99
CA SER A 74 -1.39 19.81 -6.21
C SER A 74 -2.48 20.26 -5.23
N ALA A 75 -3.73 20.29 -5.67
CA ALA A 75 -4.87 20.58 -4.80
C ALA A 75 -5.04 19.52 -3.71
N ALA A 76 -4.92 18.24 -4.05
CA ALA A 76 -4.99 17.14 -3.08
C ALA A 76 -3.86 17.19 -2.04
N ILE A 77 -2.64 17.54 -2.46
CA ILE A 77 -1.51 17.75 -1.53
C ILE A 77 -1.81 18.91 -0.59
N ALA A 78 -2.26 20.05 -1.12
CA ALA A 78 -2.59 21.22 -0.31
C ALA A 78 -3.67 20.92 0.74
N GLN A 79 -4.71 20.16 0.36
CA GLN A 79 -5.75 19.74 1.30
C GLN A 79 -5.18 18.83 2.40
N ALA A 80 -4.38 17.82 2.04
CA ALA A 80 -3.81 16.90 3.02
C ALA A 80 -2.83 17.60 3.99
N GLU A 81 -2.10 18.62 3.51
CA GLU A 81 -1.25 19.48 4.34
C GLU A 81 -2.08 20.36 5.28
N ALA A 82 -3.19 20.92 4.81
CA ALA A 82 -4.12 21.67 5.66
C ALA A 82 -4.73 20.78 6.76
N ASP A 83 -5.12 19.55 6.43
CA ASP A 83 -5.63 18.57 7.40
C ASP A 83 -4.57 18.21 8.45
N LEU A 84 -3.29 18.09 8.06
CA LEU A 84 -2.17 17.88 8.98
C LEU A 84 -2.00 19.03 9.96
N GLU A 85 -2.11 20.27 9.50
CA GLU A 85 -2.01 21.46 10.35
C GLU A 85 -3.21 21.62 11.29
N ALA A 86 -4.40 21.19 10.83
CA ALA A 86 -5.61 21.16 11.64
C ALA A 86 -5.58 20.05 12.72
N LEU A 87 -4.76 19.00 12.53
CA LEU A 87 -4.54 17.93 13.50
C LEU A 87 -3.69 18.37 14.69
N LYS A 88 -4.28 19.21 15.54
CA LYS A 88 -3.77 19.54 16.87
C LYS A 88 -4.69 18.90 17.90
N PRO A 89 -4.15 18.16 18.90
CA PRO A 89 -4.97 17.76 20.02
C PRO A 89 -5.53 19.03 20.68
N PRO A 90 -6.83 19.09 21.01
CA PRO A 90 -7.32 20.18 21.83
C PRO A 90 -6.52 20.16 23.14
N ALA A 91 -5.92 21.30 23.49
CA ALA A 91 -5.29 21.42 24.79
C ALA A 91 -6.37 21.15 25.85
N PRO A 92 -6.15 20.22 26.81
CA PRO A 92 -7.14 19.97 27.84
C PRO A 92 -7.32 21.26 28.65
N ARG A 93 -8.57 21.70 28.79
CA ARG A 93 -8.90 22.86 29.63
C ARG A 93 -8.67 22.52 31.11
N ASP A 94 -9.11 21.33 31.52
CA ASP A 94 -8.93 20.77 32.85
C ASP A 94 -8.69 19.26 32.73
N LEU A 95 -7.80 18.71 33.57
CA LEU A 95 -7.62 17.26 33.67
C LEU A 95 -8.65 16.70 34.66
N PRO A 96 -9.26 15.53 34.36
CA PRO A 96 -10.10 14.87 35.33
C PRO A 96 -9.28 14.49 36.58
N PRO A 97 -9.88 14.48 37.78
CA PRO A 97 -9.18 14.06 38.98
C PRO A 97 -8.74 12.60 38.84
N PRO A 98 -7.58 12.21 39.42
CA PRO A 98 -7.14 10.83 39.41
C PRO A 98 -8.12 9.94 40.20
N LEU A 99 -8.20 8.67 39.81
CA LEU A 99 -8.97 7.67 40.55
C LEU A 99 -8.36 7.42 41.94
N PRO A 100 -9.17 6.92 42.91
CA PRO A 100 -8.64 6.59 44.22
C PRO A 100 -7.59 5.47 44.12
N PRO A 101 -6.55 5.48 44.97
CA PRO A 101 -5.48 4.48 44.96
C PRO A 101 -5.91 3.18 45.67
N SER A 102 -7.08 2.65 45.33
CA SER A 102 -7.58 1.38 45.86
C SER A 102 -6.71 0.22 45.34
N PRO A 103 -6.20 -0.67 46.20
CA PRO A 103 -5.32 -1.75 45.76
C PRO A 103 -6.04 -2.73 44.85
N VAL A 104 -5.30 -3.28 43.90
CA VAL A 104 -5.71 -4.43 43.09
C VAL A 104 -5.27 -5.70 43.82
N GLU A 105 -6.24 -6.45 44.34
CA GLU A 105 -5.98 -7.68 45.09
C GLU A 105 -6.21 -8.90 44.18
N VAL A 106 -5.16 -9.69 43.96
CA VAL A 106 -5.28 -10.96 43.24
C VAL A 106 -5.83 -12.02 44.18
N ILE A 107 -7.05 -12.48 43.95
CA ILE A 107 -7.72 -13.47 44.80
C ILE A 107 -7.35 -14.89 44.36
N ALA A 108 -7.37 -15.14 43.05
CA ALA A 108 -7.00 -16.42 42.47
C ALA A 108 -6.50 -16.20 41.04
N ALA A 109 -5.48 -16.94 40.64
CA ALA A 109 -5.05 -16.98 39.25
C ALA A 109 -4.42 -18.33 38.93
N SER A 110 -4.79 -18.91 37.80
CA SER A 110 -4.39 -20.25 37.36
C SER A 110 -4.19 -20.25 35.85
N SER A 111 -3.03 -20.72 35.40
CA SER A 111 -2.69 -20.89 33.98
C SER A 111 -3.04 -22.27 33.42
N GLY A 112 -3.52 -23.21 34.26
CA GLY A 112 -3.97 -24.53 33.79
C GLY A 112 -5.27 -24.42 33.00
N SER A 113 -5.49 -25.27 31.99
CA SER A 113 -6.69 -25.21 31.15
C SER A 113 -7.93 -25.75 31.89
N PRO A 114 -9.03 -24.98 32.02
CA PRO A 114 -9.20 -23.61 31.52
C PRO A 114 -8.56 -22.56 32.45
N ALA A 115 -7.78 -21.65 31.88
CA ALA A 115 -7.11 -20.59 32.64
C ALA A 115 -8.13 -19.65 33.30
N GLN A 116 -7.82 -19.16 34.48
CA GLN A 116 -8.72 -18.36 35.31
C GLN A 116 -7.97 -17.25 36.03
N VAL A 117 -8.60 -16.09 36.14
CA VAL A 117 -8.10 -14.95 36.91
C VAL A 117 -9.25 -14.32 37.69
N VAL A 118 -9.04 -14.05 38.96
CA VAL A 118 -9.99 -13.37 39.85
C VAL A 118 -9.25 -12.30 40.62
N VAL A 119 -9.73 -11.06 40.50
CA VAL A 119 -9.18 -9.90 41.22
C VAL A 119 -10.29 -9.15 41.94
N ARG A 120 -9.92 -8.46 43.01
CA ARG A 120 -10.80 -7.57 43.77
C ARG A 120 -10.24 -6.16 43.80
N ILE A 121 -11.09 -5.17 43.53
CA ILE A 121 -10.72 -3.75 43.49
C ILE A 121 -11.87 -2.95 44.10
N ALA A 122 -11.59 -2.13 45.12
CA ALA A 122 -12.58 -1.27 45.77
C ALA A 122 -13.88 -2.00 46.20
N GLY A 123 -13.77 -3.30 46.55
CA GLY A 123 -14.91 -4.14 46.94
C GLY A 123 -15.59 -4.88 45.77
N GLU A 124 -15.37 -4.48 44.52
CA GLU A 124 -15.87 -5.18 43.33
C GLU A 124 -14.97 -6.37 42.98
N THR A 125 -15.58 -7.49 42.55
CA THR A 125 -14.86 -8.70 42.16
C THR A 125 -15.00 -8.94 40.66
N PHE A 126 -13.86 -8.96 39.97
CA PHE A 126 -13.78 -9.25 38.53
C PHE A 126 -13.25 -10.67 38.32
N ALA A 127 -13.84 -11.39 37.37
CA ALA A 127 -13.41 -12.74 37.03
C ALA A 127 -13.35 -12.96 35.52
N TRP A 128 -12.26 -13.59 35.09
CA TRP A 128 -12.01 -14.04 33.73
C TRP A 128 -11.83 -15.54 33.69
N ARG A 129 -12.27 -16.14 32.61
CA ARG A 129 -12.08 -17.55 32.33
C ARG A 129 -11.77 -17.73 30.86
N GLU A 130 -10.86 -18.65 30.57
CA GLU A 130 -10.56 -19.11 29.22
C GLU A 130 -11.82 -19.76 28.63
N GLU A 131 -12.30 -19.21 27.52
CA GLU A 131 -13.38 -19.82 26.77
C GLU A 131 -12.79 -20.97 25.94
N VAL A 132 -13.22 -22.20 26.26
CA VAL A 132 -12.85 -23.39 25.50
C VAL A 132 -13.93 -23.60 24.46
N ASP A 133 -13.69 -23.13 23.24
CA ASP A 133 -14.62 -23.32 22.13
C ASP A 133 -14.56 -24.77 21.66
N TRP A 134 -15.50 -25.59 22.15
CA TRP A 134 -15.72 -26.96 21.67
C TRP A 134 -16.54 -26.91 20.36
N SER A 135 -16.07 -26.23 19.34
CA SER A 135 -16.65 -26.37 17.99
C SER A 135 -16.10 -27.65 17.34
N GLU A 136 -16.87 -28.72 17.53
CA GLU A 136 -16.82 -29.93 16.72
C GLU A 136 -16.89 -29.54 15.22
N ARG A 137 -15.98 -30.11 14.42
CA ARG A 137 -15.89 -30.10 12.93
C ARG A 137 -15.02 -29.00 12.32
N GLY A 138 -13.72 -29.26 12.25
CA GLY A 138 -12.91 -28.83 11.11
C GLY A 138 -12.01 -27.61 11.30
N HIS A 139 -10.91 -27.81 12.03
CA HIS A 139 -9.56 -27.31 11.68
C HIS A 139 -9.26 -25.80 11.80
N GLN A 140 -9.90 -25.05 12.69
CA GLN A 140 -9.27 -23.86 13.28
C GLN A 140 -9.57 -23.81 14.78
N ILE A 141 -8.61 -24.25 15.60
CA ILE A 141 -8.62 -23.94 17.03
C ILE A 141 -8.37 -22.44 17.10
N ALA A 142 -9.40 -21.66 17.44
CA ALA A 142 -9.22 -20.26 17.77
C ALA A 142 -8.24 -20.18 18.96
N PRO A 143 -7.29 -19.22 18.96
CA PRO A 143 -6.44 -19.03 20.12
C PRO A 143 -7.32 -18.77 21.33
N SER A 144 -7.12 -19.55 22.39
CA SER A 144 -7.92 -19.45 23.58
C SER A 144 -7.76 -18.06 24.20
N ARG A 145 -8.89 -17.41 24.48
CA ARG A 145 -8.92 -16.04 24.99
C ARG A 145 -9.60 -16.02 26.34
N LEU A 146 -9.04 -15.24 27.26
CA LEU A 146 -9.72 -14.91 28.51
C LEU A 146 -10.93 -14.02 28.22
N LEU A 147 -12.11 -14.45 28.67
CA LEU A 147 -13.31 -13.63 28.66
C LEU A 147 -13.72 -13.25 30.08
N ARG A 148 -14.03 -11.97 30.26
CA ARG A 148 -14.61 -11.45 31.50
C ARG A 148 -16.05 -11.91 31.59
N HIS A 149 -16.40 -12.63 32.66
CA HIS A 149 -17.76 -13.11 32.91
C HIS A 149 -18.35 -12.55 34.21
N ARG A 150 -17.56 -11.82 35.00
CA ARG A 150 -17.99 -11.15 36.23
C ARG A 150 -17.29 -9.81 36.41
N GLY A 151 -18.01 -8.87 37.02
CA GLY A 151 -17.55 -7.55 37.39
C GLY A 151 -17.92 -6.50 36.35
N ASP A 152 -18.43 -5.37 36.81
CA ASP A 152 -18.81 -4.23 35.96
C ASP A 152 -17.79 -3.10 36.11
N PRO A 153 -17.04 -2.74 35.05
CA PRO A 153 -16.11 -1.61 35.11
C PRO A 153 -16.79 -0.28 35.47
N ALA A 154 -18.09 -0.12 35.22
CA ALA A 154 -18.84 1.09 35.57
C ALA A 154 -19.02 1.28 37.08
N SER A 155 -18.89 0.22 37.89
CA SER A 155 -18.94 0.33 39.35
C SER A 155 -17.70 1.01 39.95
N LEU A 156 -16.58 0.99 39.22
CA LEU A 156 -15.32 1.64 39.62
C LEU A 156 -15.24 3.11 39.18
N ALA A 157 -16.11 3.54 38.26
CA ALA A 157 -16.11 4.90 37.73
C ALA A 157 -16.85 5.87 38.67
N PRO A 158 -16.23 6.98 39.12
CA PRO A 158 -16.88 7.95 39.99
C PRO A 158 -18.16 8.54 39.36
N ALA A 159 -19.27 8.49 40.10
CA ALA A 159 -20.56 9.02 39.63
C ALA A 159 -20.59 10.56 39.52
N SER A 160 -19.60 11.25 40.11
CA SER A 160 -19.46 12.71 40.04
C SER A 160 -18.89 13.21 38.70
N LEU A 161 -18.37 12.32 37.85
CA LEU A 161 -17.84 12.70 36.54
C LEU A 161 -18.97 13.04 35.56
N PRO A 162 -18.77 14.03 34.67
CA PRO A 162 -19.66 14.25 33.53
C PRO A 162 -19.81 12.98 32.68
N ASP A 163 -21.02 12.73 32.16
CA ASP A 163 -21.36 11.48 31.47
C ASP A 163 -20.36 11.09 30.37
N HIS A 164 -19.99 12.02 29.50
CA HIS A 164 -19.02 11.76 28.42
C HIS A 164 -17.62 11.34 28.93
N LEU A 165 -17.14 11.88 30.06
CA LEU A 165 -15.87 11.49 30.66
C LEU A 165 -15.99 10.15 31.40
N ARG A 166 -17.16 9.91 31.99
CA ARG A 166 -17.48 8.66 32.67
C ARG A 166 -17.55 7.51 31.67
N GLU A 167 -18.23 7.67 30.53
CA GLU A 167 -18.28 6.68 29.46
C GLU A 167 -16.88 6.32 28.94
N GLN A 168 -16.06 7.34 28.64
CA GLN A 168 -14.66 7.14 28.22
C GLN A 168 -13.83 6.42 29.28
N LEU A 169 -14.05 6.74 30.56
CA LEU A 169 -13.37 6.09 31.67
C LEU A 169 -13.79 4.63 31.78
N VAL A 170 -15.08 4.31 31.70
CA VAL A 170 -15.60 2.94 31.78
C VAL A 170 -15.03 2.08 30.66
N GLU A 171 -15.02 2.59 29.43
CA GLU A 171 -14.40 1.90 28.30
C GLU A 171 -12.90 1.66 28.55
N ARG A 172 -12.20 2.66 29.11
CA ARG A 172 -10.77 2.54 29.46
C ARG A 172 -10.52 1.52 30.55
N LEU A 173 -11.33 1.53 31.62
CA LEU A 173 -11.22 0.59 32.72
C LEU A 173 -11.49 -0.83 32.23
N SER A 174 -12.52 -1.02 31.39
CA SER A 174 -12.81 -2.31 30.76
C SER A 174 -11.57 -2.86 30.04
N ALA A 175 -10.98 -2.09 29.13
CA ALA A 175 -9.81 -2.51 28.37
C ALA A 175 -8.57 -2.77 29.27
N SER A 176 -8.36 -1.94 30.30
CA SER A 176 -7.19 -2.06 31.18
C SER A 176 -7.33 -3.24 32.14
N LEU A 177 -8.54 -3.57 32.59
CA LEU A 177 -8.84 -4.75 33.39
C LEU A 177 -8.64 -6.04 32.59
N ASP A 178 -9.05 -6.05 31.31
CA ASP A 178 -8.80 -7.21 30.44
C ASP A 178 -7.29 -7.39 30.17
N GLN A 179 -6.56 -6.29 29.94
CA GLN A 179 -5.10 -6.33 29.80
C GLN A 179 -4.41 -6.82 31.09
N LEU A 180 -4.90 -6.38 32.26
CA LEU A 180 -4.39 -6.82 33.56
C LEU A 180 -4.54 -8.34 33.72
N ALA A 181 -5.68 -8.91 33.32
CA ALA A 181 -5.92 -10.35 33.43
C ALA A 181 -4.98 -11.16 32.52
N GLU A 182 -4.73 -10.68 31.30
CA GLU A 182 -3.74 -11.28 30.39
C GLU A 182 -2.31 -11.16 30.95
N ASP A 183 -1.94 -9.98 31.48
CA ASP A 183 -0.62 -9.73 32.07
C ASP A 183 -0.41 -10.60 33.33
N LEU A 184 -1.46 -10.84 34.14
CA LEU A 184 -1.46 -11.77 35.29
C LEU A 184 -1.17 -13.21 34.87
N LEU A 185 -1.84 -13.71 33.83
CA LEU A 185 -1.55 -15.05 33.33
C LEU A 185 -0.14 -15.15 32.74
N GLY A 186 0.29 -14.14 31.97
CA GLY A 186 1.62 -14.10 31.39
C GLY A 186 2.72 -14.14 32.45
N ALA A 187 2.59 -13.33 33.50
CA ALA A 187 3.53 -13.32 34.62
C ALA A 187 3.56 -14.67 35.37
N LEU A 188 2.40 -15.28 35.62
CA LEU A 188 2.33 -16.60 36.26
C LEU A 188 2.98 -17.70 35.42
N ALA A 189 2.77 -17.70 34.11
CA ALA A 189 3.41 -18.65 33.19
C ALA A 189 4.93 -18.47 33.14
N ALA A 190 5.41 -17.23 33.28
CA ALA A 190 6.83 -16.90 33.34
C ALA A 190 7.47 -17.10 34.73
N GLY A 191 6.66 -17.31 35.78
CA GLY A 191 7.14 -17.35 37.17
C GLY A 191 7.54 -15.98 37.73
N GLU A 192 7.05 -14.90 37.13
CA GLU A 192 7.32 -13.51 37.52
C GLU A 192 6.24 -12.98 38.48
N SER A 193 6.62 -12.06 39.36
CA SER A 193 5.68 -11.32 40.20
C SER A 193 5.27 -10.02 39.52
N LEU A 194 3.97 -9.74 39.44
CA LEU A 194 3.50 -8.44 38.98
C LEU A 194 3.76 -7.34 40.03
N PRO A 195 3.95 -6.09 39.58
CA PRO A 195 4.04 -4.96 40.49
C PRO A 195 2.72 -4.79 41.27
N SER A 196 2.82 -4.22 42.48
CA SER A 196 1.65 -3.79 43.23
C SER A 196 0.92 -2.69 42.46
N LEU A 197 -0.29 -2.96 42.00
CA LEU A 197 -1.12 -2.03 41.23
C LEU A 197 -2.29 -1.50 42.05
N THR A 198 -2.75 -0.30 41.68
CA THR A 198 -3.96 0.33 42.23
C THR A 198 -4.94 0.67 41.11
N LEU A 199 -6.19 1.01 41.47
CA LEU A 199 -7.19 1.50 40.52
C LEU A 199 -6.71 2.76 39.76
N ALA A 200 -5.95 3.62 40.43
CA ALA A 200 -5.31 4.80 39.81
C ALA A 200 -4.30 4.44 38.71
N ASP A 201 -3.74 3.22 38.75
CA ASP A 201 -2.81 2.74 37.72
C ASP A 201 -3.53 2.18 36.50
N LEU A 202 -4.75 1.66 36.67
CA LEU A 202 -5.55 1.11 35.57
C LEU A 202 -6.07 2.20 34.62
N ALA A 203 -6.28 3.42 35.12
CA ALA A 203 -6.65 4.55 34.28
C ALA A 203 -6.08 5.86 34.85
N ARG A 204 -5.19 6.50 34.10
CA ARG A 204 -4.57 7.78 34.46
C ARG A 204 -5.05 8.91 33.56
N PRO A 205 -5.31 10.13 34.05
CA PRO A 205 -5.57 11.28 33.22
C PRO A 205 -4.42 11.54 32.23
N CYS A 206 -4.73 11.72 30.96
CA CYS A 206 -3.73 12.00 29.93
C CYS A 206 -3.35 13.48 29.97
N PRO A 207 -2.08 13.85 30.21
CA PRO A 207 -1.66 15.25 30.31
C PRO A 207 -1.77 15.99 28.96
N SER A 208 -1.81 15.27 27.83
CA SER A 208 -1.80 15.86 26.49
C SER A 208 -3.19 16.18 25.94
N CYS A 209 -4.23 15.42 26.31
CA CYS A 209 -5.57 15.57 25.73
C CYS A 209 -6.71 15.53 26.77
N GLY A 210 -6.42 15.27 28.05
CA GLY A 210 -7.43 15.18 29.11
C GLY A 210 -8.27 13.91 29.11
N GLY A 211 -8.08 13.00 28.13
CA GLY A 211 -8.68 11.66 28.15
C GLY A 211 -7.99 10.73 29.16
N TRP A 212 -8.18 9.43 29.01
CA TRP A 212 -7.63 8.42 29.94
C TRP A 212 -6.55 7.55 29.27
N GLN A 213 -5.44 7.33 29.97
CA GLN A 213 -4.36 6.40 29.61
C GLN A 213 -4.67 5.00 30.15
N ASP A 214 -4.21 3.96 29.45
CA ASP A 214 -4.23 2.57 29.92
C ASP A 214 -3.18 2.31 30.99
N LEU A 215 -3.20 1.09 31.53
CA LEU A 215 -2.20 0.54 32.45
C LEU A 215 -0.74 0.68 31.95
N ARG A 216 -0.54 0.73 30.63
CA ARG A 216 0.78 0.88 29.98
C ARG A 216 1.11 2.34 29.65
N GLY A 217 0.30 3.30 30.10
CA GLY A 217 0.49 4.74 29.87
C GLY A 217 0.06 5.23 28.49
N ARG A 218 -0.59 4.41 27.66
CA ARG A 218 -1.02 4.78 26.30
C ARG A 218 -2.42 5.38 26.33
N CYS A 219 -2.58 6.54 25.71
CA CYS A 219 -3.89 7.15 25.50
C CYS A 219 -4.42 6.80 24.11
N PRO A 220 -5.67 6.28 23.98
CA PRO A 220 -6.25 5.92 22.68
C PRO A 220 -6.42 7.13 21.76
N ILE A 221 -6.79 8.29 22.32
CA ILE A 221 -7.00 9.53 21.57
C ILE A 221 -5.67 10.01 21.00
N CYS A 222 -4.63 10.12 21.83
CA CYS A 222 -3.29 10.51 21.36
C CYS A 222 -2.72 9.51 20.36
N THR A 223 -2.91 8.22 20.58
CA THR A 223 -2.47 7.17 19.65
C THR A 223 -3.20 7.28 18.31
N GLY A 224 -4.52 7.46 18.33
CA GLY A 224 -5.34 7.65 17.14
C GLY A 224 -4.95 8.91 16.35
N LEU A 225 -4.71 10.03 17.04
CA LEU A 225 -4.21 11.25 16.42
C LEU A 225 -2.82 11.07 15.81
N ALA A 226 -1.91 10.40 16.51
CA ALA A 226 -0.56 10.11 16.00
C ALA A 226 -0.62 9.21 14.76
N TRP A 227 -1.45 8.18 14.78
CA TRP A 227 -1.67 7.31 13.62
C TRP A 227 -2.28 8.08 12.45
N ARG A 228 -3.32 8.89 12.68
CA ARG A 228 -3.94 9.71 11.65
C ARG A 228 -2.94 10.68 11.00
N ARG A 229 -2.07 11.29 11.82
CA ARG A 229 -0.97 12.13 11.32
C ARG A 229 0.00 11.33 10.45
N GLN A 230 0.40 10.14 10.88
CA GLN A 230 1.28 9.28 10.08
C GLN A 230 0.64 8.88 8.74
N GLN A 231 -0.66 8.58 8.73
CA GLN A 231 -1.40 8.29 7.51
C GLN A 231 -1.37 9.46 6.53
N LEU A 232 -1.75 10.66 6.98
CA LEU A 232 -1.74 11.85 6.13
C LEU A 232 -0.33 12.19 5.63
N GLN A 233 0.70 12.04 6.47
CA GLN A 233 2.10 12.18 6.03
C GLN A 233 2.48 11.15 4.96
N ALA A 234 2.02 9.91 5.08
CA ALA A 234 2.21 8.90 4.05
C ALA A 234 1.47 9.25 2.75
N ASP A 235 0.24 9.75 2.84
CA ASP A 235 -0.55 10.20 1.70
C ASP A 235 0.10 11.38 0.98
N VAL A 236 0.57 12.41 1.70
CA VAL A 236 1.31 13.54 1.11
C VAL A 236 2.56 13.05 0.37
N ARG A 237 3.32 12.12 0.96
CA ARG A 237 4.50 11.53 0.29
C ARG A 237 4.11 10.76 -0.98
N ARG A 238 3.04 9.97 -0.93
CA ARG A 238 2.52 9.24 -2.09
C ARG A 238 2.10 10.20 -3.21
N LEU A 239 1.29 11.21 -2.88
CA LEU A 239 0.79 12.20 -3.84
C LEU A 239 1.93 13.00 -4.49
N ARG A 240 2.95 13.42 -3.71
CA ARG A 240 4.15 14.07 -4.26
C ARG A 240 4.88 13.17 -5.25
N LYS A 241 5.05 11.88 -4.92
CA LYS A 241 5.65 10.91 -5.83
C LYS A 241 4.84 10.75 -7.12
N GLU A 242 3.51 10.68 -7.02
CA GLU A 242 2.61 10.61 -8.18
C GLU A 242 2.70 11.87 -9.05
N ARG A 243 2.76 13.05 -8.43
CA ARG A 243 2.92 14.34 -9.12
C ARG A 243 4.26 14.39 -9.87
N ASP A 244 5.35 14.03 -9.21
CA ASP A 244 6.68 14.05 -9.81
C ASP A 244 6.80 13.03 -10.96
N ALA A 245 6.15 11.86 -10.82
CA ALA A 245 6.04 10.90 -11.92
C ALA A 245 5.22 11.46 -13.09
N THR A 246 4.08 12.10 -12.83
CA THR A 246 3.24 12.73 -13.85
C THR A 246 4.01 13.84 -14.60
N LEU A 247 4.80 14.63 -13.87
CA LEU A 247 5.65 15.66 -14.45
C LEU A 247 6.75 15.05 -15.33
N ALA A 248 7.40 13.98 -14.86
CA ALA A 248 8.39 13.26 -15.66
C ALA A 248 7.77 12.65 -16.93
N ASP A 249 6.55 12.14 -16.86
CA ASP A 249 5.81 11.60 -18.01
C ASP A 249 5.51 12.68 -19.05
N LEU A 250 5.04 13.84 -18.58
CA LEU A 250 4.82 15.01 -19.42
C LEU A 250 6.12 15.44 -20.12
N GLN A 251 7.22 15.54 -19.36
CA GLN A 251 8.52 15.91 -19.92
C GLN A 251 9.00 14.89 -20.96
N ARG A 252 8.89 13.58 -20.65
CA ARG A 252 9.24 12.51 -21.59
C ARG A 252 8.42 12.58 -22.88
N ALA A 253 7.13 12.90 -22.80
CA ALA A 253 6.28 13.07 -23.98
C ALA A 253 6.75 14.25 -24.84
N ARG A 254 7.11 15.38 -24.22
CA ARG A 254 7.64 16.57 -24.90
C ARG A 254 9.00 16.30 -25.56
N ASP A 255 9.93 15.71 -24.82
CA ASP A 255 11.30 15.46 -25.28
C ASP A 255 11.38 14.46 -26.45
N ARG A 256 10.42 13.53 -26.54
CA ARG A 256 10.33 12.53 -27.62
C ARG A 256 9.83 13.08 -28.94
N LEU A 257 9.13 14.21 -28.95
CA LEU A 257 8.53 14.79 -30.16
C LEU A 257 9.49 14.87 -31.37
N PRO A 258 10.70 15.46 -31.26
CA PRO A 258 11.62 15.54 -32.39
C PRO A 258 12.09 14.16 -32.88
N VAL A 259 12.23 13.19 -31.98
CA VAL A 259 12.64 11.82 -32.32
C VAL A 259 11.52 11.11 -33.09
N ILE A 260 10.28 11.23 -32.64
CA ILE A 260 9.11 10.65 -33.31
C ILE A 260 8.95 11.23 -34.72
N ARG A 261 9.08 12.55 -34.87
CA ARG A 261 9.01 13.21 -36.19
C ARG A 261 10.06 12.68 -37.16
N ARG A 262 11.29 12.46 -36.70
CA ARG A 262 12.36 11.87 -37.52
C ARG A 262 12.04 10.43 -37.91
N GLN A 263 11.66 9.60 -36.93
CA GLN A 263 11.33 8.19 -37.17
C GLN A 263 10.14 8.03 -38.13
N LEU A 264 9.14 8.88 -38.02
CA LEU A 264 7.98 8.86 -38.90
C LEU A 264 8.40 9.17 -40.36
N ALA A 265 9.24 10.19 -40.55
CA ALA A 265 9.77 10.53 -41.88
C ALA A 265 10.60 9.39 -42.49
N GLU A 266 11.44 8.72 -41.70
CA GLU A 266 12.22 7.56 -42.13
C GLU A 266 11.31 6.38 -42.53
N VAL A 267 10.29 6.06 -41.71
CA VAL A 267 9.32 5.00 -42.00
C VAL A 267 8.50 5.31 -43.25
N GLU A 268 8.10 6.57 -43.45
CA GLU A 268 7.36 6.99 -44.64
C GLU A 268 8.21 6.89 -45.91
N ALA A 269 9.50 7.23 -45.83
CA ALA A 269 10.45 7.04 -46.93
C ALA A 269 10.63 5.54 -47.28
N ASP A 270 10.75 4.68 -46.26
CA ASP A 270 10.85 3.22 -46.43
C ASP A 270 9.60 2.61 -47.07
N ILE A 271 8.41 3.07 -46.66
CA ILE A 271 7.13 2.67 -47.26
C ILE A 271 7.06 3.12 -48.71
N ALA A 272 7.43 4.38 -49.01
CA ALA A 272 7.44 4.91 -50.37
C ALA A 272 8.40 4.12 -51.28
N ALA A 273 9.57 3.74 -50.78
CA ALA A 273 10.54 2.92 -51.52
C ALA A 273 9.99 1.51 -51.85
N LEU A 274 9.27 0.87 -50.92
CA LEU A 274 8.64 -0.43 -51.19
C LEU A 274 7.48 -0.31 -52.18
N ARG A 275 6.67 0.76 -52.08
CA ARG A 275 5.58 1.01 -53.04
C ARG A 275 6.09 1.34 -54.44
N ALA A 276 7.19 2.09 -54.56
CA ALA A 276 7.84 2.38 -55.83
C ALA A 276 8.36 1.10 -56.54
N LYS A 277 8.67 0.04 -55.77
CA LYS A 277 8.98 -1.31 -56.30
C LYS A 277 7.74 -2.12 -56.71
N GLY A 278 6.53 -1.55 -56.57
CA GLY A 278 5.27 -2.23 -56.87
C GLY A 278 4.85 -3.25 -55.81
N VAL A 279 5.23 -3.05 -54.54
CA VAL A 279 4.74 -3.85 -53.42
C VAL A 279 3.46 -3.22 -52.88
N GLU A 280 2.34 -3.90 -53.01
CA GLU A 280 1.04 -3.46 -52.50
C GLU A 280 0.68 -4.16 -51.19
N PRO A 281 0.01 -3.46 -50.26
CA PRO A 281 -0.69 -4.11 -49.15
C PRO A 281 -1.93 -4.79 -49.74
N GLU A 282 -2.11 -6.09 -49.51
CA GLU A 282 -3.27 -6.87 -49.97
C GLU A 282 -4.62 -6.25 -49.57
#